data_AF-A0A1Z8Z174-F1
#
_entry.id   AF-A0A1Z8Z174-F1
#
_cell.length_a   1.000
_cell.length_b   1.000
_cell.length_c   1.000
_cell.angle_alpha   90.00
_cell.angle_beta   90.00
_cell.angle_gamma   90.00
#
_symmetry.space_group_name_H-M   'P 1'
#
loop_
_entity.id
_entity.type
_entity.pdbx_description
1 polymer ?
#
loop_
_entity_poly.entity_id
_entity_poly.type
_entity_poly.pdbx_seq_one_letter_code
_entity_poly.pdbx_strand_id
1 'polypeptide(L)'
;MLLPLSKNFTKPVPSIALLVAYIFAFYLLTFALEGIPIAIAYSTWAGLGIMLISILGKFLYGQVLQWQTVLGLILIVIGVILVNTYAVTD
;
A
#
# COMPACT_ATOMS: atom_id res chain seq x y z
N MET A 1 -0.15 6.98 7.15
CA MET A 1 -0.26 8.41 7.54
C MET A 1 -1.08 8.61 8.81
N LEU A 2 -2.28 8.04 8.93
CA LEU A 2 -3.07 8.10 10.17
C LEU A 2 -2.44 7.30 11.33
N LEU A 3 -1.69 6.23 11.01
CA LEU A 3 -1.05 5.35 12.00
C LEU A 3 0.00 6.10 12.88
N PRO A 4 0.98 6.84 12.32
CA PRO A 4 1.84 7.72 13.12
C PRO A 4 1.08 8.77 13.93
N LEU A 5 -0.02 9.30 13.40
CA LEU A 5 -0.84 10.33 14.05
C LEU A 5 -1.66 9.79 15.24
N SER A 6 -1.96 8.49 15.26
CA SER A 6 -2.70 7.83 16.34
C SER A 6 -1.93 7.73 17.67
N LYS A 7 -0.61 7.97 17.65
CA LYS A 7 0.32 7.76 18.80
C LYS A 7 0.10 6.40 19.48
N ASN A 8 0.24 5.29 18.74
CA ASN A 8 -0.05 3.93 19.24
C ASN A 8 -1.49 3.79 19.76
N PHE A 9 -2.45 4.27 18.97
CA PHE A 9 -3.89 4.21 19.29
C PHE A 9 -4.38 5.01 20.50
N THR A 10 -3.53 5.80 21.18
CA THR A 10 -3.97 6.61 22.34
C THR A 10 -4.93 7.75 21.95
N LYS A 11 -4.94 8.19 20.69
CA LYS A 11 -5.90 9.21 20.22
C LYS A 11 -7.11 8.55 19.56
N PRO A 12 -8.33 8.64 20.14
CA PRO A 12 -9.49 7.89 19.66
C PRO A 12 -9.97 8.33 18.26
N VAL A 13 -9.95 9.64 17.97
CA VAL A 13 -10.41 10.18 16.68
C VAL A 13 -9.60 9.64 15.48
N PRO A 14 -8.26 9.76 15.42
CA PRO A 14 -7.49 9.21 14.29
C PRO A 14 -7.49 7.67 14.26
N SER A 15 -7.65 6.99 15.40
CA SER A 15 -7.76 5.53 15.46
C SER A 15 -9.05 5.01 14.82
N ILE A 16 -10.19 5.64 15.14
CA ILE A 16 -11.49 5.27 14.54
C ILE A 16 -11.47 5.56 13.03
N ALA A 17 -10.96 6.74 12.63
CA ALA A 17 -10.84 7.09 11.22
C ALA A 17 -9.96 6.09 10.44
N LEU A 18 -8.84 5.65 11.04
CA LEU A 18 -7.98 4.61 10.46
C LEU A 18 -8.73 3.30 10.27
N LEU A 19 -9.48 2.86 11.28
CA LEU A 19 -10.23 1.60 11.24
C LEU A 19 -11.33 1.63 10.18
N VAL A 20 -12.10 2.70 10.10
CA VAL A 20 -13.13 2.90 9.07
C VAL A 20 -12.52 2.90 7.66
N ALA A 21 -11.42 3.64 7.47
CA ALA A 21 -10.72 3.68 6.18
C ALA A 21 -10.20 2.29 5.77
N TYR A 22 -9.69 1.50 6.72
CA TYR A 22 -9.22 0.14 6.47
C TYR A 22 -10.35 -0.79 6.04
N ILE A 23 -11.49 -0.77 6.75
CA ILE A 23 -12.67 -1.58 6.39
C ILE A 23 -13.14 -1.21 4.99
N PHE A 24 -13.24 0.09 4.71
CA PHE A 24 -13.68 0.57 3.40
C PHE A 24 -12.71 0.15 2.28
N ALA A 25 -11.40 0.25 2.50
CA ALA A 25 -10.40 -0.18 1.53
C ALA A 25 -10.47 -1.68 1.22
N PHE A 26 -10.61 -2.53 2.25
CA PHE A 26 -10.77 -3.97 2.05
C PHE A 26 -12.09 -4.34 1.38
N TYR A 27 -13.17 -3.64 1.70
CA TYR A 27 -14.46 -3.84 1.06
C TYR A 27 -14.40 -3.53 -0.45
N LEU A 28 -13.77 -2.41 -0.84
CA LEU A 28 -13.54 -2.09 -2.26
C LEU A 28 -12.63 -3.12 -2.94
N LEU A 29 -11.63 -3.64 -2.23
CA LEU A 29 -10.75 -4.68 -2.76
C LEU A 29 -11.54 -5.95 -3.10
N THR A 30 -12.55 -6.32 -2.30
CA THR A 30 -13.41 -7.49 -2.60
C THR A 30 -14.09 -7.37 -3.96
N PHE A 31 -14.62 -6.20 -4.32
CA PHE A 31 -15.20 -5.99 -5.65
C PHE A 31 -14.15 -6.06 -6.77
N ALA A 32 -12.94 -5.54 -6.54
CA ALA A 32 -11.86 -5.63 -7.53
C ALA A 32 -11.44 -7.08 -7.80
N LEU A 33 -11.54 -7.96 -6.79
CA LEU A 33 -11.21 -9.38 -6.89
C LEU A 33 -12.23 -10.20 -7.68
N GLU A 34 -13.44 -9.69 -7.93
CA GLU A 34 -14.43 -10.40 -8.75
C GLU A 34 -14.04 -10.47 -10.23
N GLY A 35 -13.31 -9.47 -10.73
CA GLY A 35 -12.93 -9.36 -12.15
C GLY A 35 -11.44 -9.50 -12.44
N ILE A 36 -10.58 -9.55 -11.42
CA ILE A 36 -9.12 -9.56 -11.58
C ILE A 36 -8.54 -10.73 -10.77
N PRO A 37 -7.58 -11.50 -11.35
CA PRO A 37 -6.87 -12.53 -10.60
C PRO A 37 -6.30 -12.01 -9.28
N ILE A 38 -6.49 -12.80 -8.21
CA ILE A 38 -6.04 -12.48 -6.85
C ILE A 38 -4.57 -12.02 -6.84
N ALA A 39 -3.69 -12.72 -7.56
CA ALA A 39 -2.27 -12.39 -7.63
C ALA A 39 -2.02 -10.96 -8.17
N ILE A 40 -2.75 -10.54 -9.19
CA ILE A 40 -2.61 -9.22 -9.81
C ILE A 40 -3.17 -8.13 -8.90
N ALA A 41 -4.33 -8.37 -8.31
CA ALA A 41 -4.99 -7.42 -7.43
C ALA A 41 -4.15 -7.13 -6.18
N TYR A 42 -3.68 -8.16 -5.47
CA TYR A 42 -2.91 -7.98 -4.25
C TYR A 42 -1.50 -7.41 -4.50
N SER A 43 -0.82 -7.86 -5.56
CA SER A 43 0.51 -7.32 -5.89
C SER A 43 0.44 -5.83 -6.22
N THR A 44 -0.54 -5.43 -7.03
CA THR A 44 -0.73 -4.04 -7.45
C THR A 44 -1.16 -3.16 -6.27
N TRP A 45 -2.14 -3.61 -5.48
CA TRP A 45 -2.63 -2.88 -4.31
C TRP A 45 -1.52 -2.67 -3.26
N ALA A 46 -0.78 -3.73 -2.91
CA ALA A 46 0.30 -3.64 -1.93
C ALA A 46 1.47 -2.79 -2.44
N GLY A 47 1.90 -2.99 -3.69
CA GLY A 47 3.01 -2.25 -4.29
C GLY A 47 2.72 -0.75 -4.38
N LEU A 48 1.55 -0.36 -4.88
CA LEU A 48 1.12 1.03 -4.93
C LEU A 48 1.02 1.63 -3.52
N GLY A 49 0.46 0.89 -2.56
CA GLY A 49 0.35 1.34 -1.18
C GLY A 49 1.72 1.67 -0.57
N ILE A 50 2.70 0.77 -0.70
CA ILE A 50 4.05 0.97 -0.16
C ILE A 50 4.76 2.15 -0.85
N MET A 51 4.66 2.27 -2.18
CA MET A 51 5.21 3.38 -2.93
C MET A 51 4.64 4.72 -2.47
N LEU A 52 3.31 4.81 -2.38
CA LEU A 52 2.61 6.02 -1.99
C LEU A 52 2.94 6.42 -0.56
N ILE A 53 2.96 5.46 0.38
CA ILE A 53 3.33 5.70 1.78
C ILE A 53 4.78 6.19 1.89
N SER A 54 5.70 5.60 1.12
CA SER A 54 7.13 5.96 1.16
C SER A 54 7.37 7.37 0.61
N ILE A 55 6.74 7.71 -0.53
CA ILE A 55 6.81 9.04 -1.13
C ILE A 55 6.18 10.08 -0.20
N LEU A 56 4.95 9.85 0.25
CA LEU A 56 4.28 10.74 1.20
C LEU A 56 5.07 10.86 2.51
N GLY A 57 5.74 9.78 2.95
CA GLY A 57 6.58 9.77 4.14
C GLY A 57 7.75 10.75 4.03
N LYS A 58 8.39 10.79 2.86
CA LYS A 58 9.41 11.79 2.53
C LYS A 58 8.87 13.22 2.62
N PHE A 59 7.73 13.49 1.98
CA PHE A 59 7.19 14.84 1.84
C PHE A 59 6.57 15.37 3.14
N LEU A 60 5.80 14.55 3.85
CA LEU A 60 5.06 14.98 5.05
C LEU A 60 5.89 14.95 6.33
N TYR A 61 6.82 13.99 6.46
CA TYR A 61 7.64 13.82 7.66
C TYR A 61 9.11 14.19 7.45
N GLY A 62 9.49 14.68 6.27
CA GLY A 62 10.88 15.05 5.96
C GLY A 62 11.86 13.87 6.04
N GLN A 63 11.36 12.63 5.96
CA GLN A 63 12.21 11.45 6.09
C GLN A 63 13.18 11.37 4.91
N VAL A 64 14.47 11.27 5.22
CA VAL A 64 15.50 11.06 4.20
C VAL A 64 15.39 9.62 3.71
N LEU A 65 15.00 9.43 2.45
CA LEU A 65 15.04 8.10 1.84
C LEU A 65 16.50 7.72 1.60
N GLN A 66 16.94 6.65 2.26
CA GLN A 66 18.23 6.06 1.96
C GLN A 66 18.20 5.39 0.59
N TRP A 67 19.36 5.27 -0.05
CA TRP A 67 19.45 4.70 -1.39
C TRP A 67 18.95 3.24 -1.42
N GLN A 68 19.13 2.48 -0.32
CA GLN A 68 18.61 1.12 -0.15
C GLN A 68 17.07 1.09 -0.21
N THR A 69 16.39 2.07 0.39
CA THR A 69 14.94 2.18 0.33
C THR A 69 14.47 2.41 -1.10
N VAL A 70 15.14 3.30 -1.83
CA VAL A 70 14.83 3.57 -3.24
C VAL A 70 15.03 2.32 -4.10
N LEU A 71 16.11 1.58 -3.87
CA LEU A 71 16.37 0.31 -4.54
C LEU A 71 15.25 -0.71 -4.27
N GLY A 72 14.85 -0.85 -3.00
CA GLY A 72 13.74 -1.73 -2.61
C GLY A 72 12.41 -1.35 -3.28
N LEU A 73 12.12 -0.05 -3.37
CA LEU A 73 10.93 0.45 -4.07
C LEU A 73 10.96 0.09 -5.57
N ILE A 74 12.11 0.21 -6.23
CA ILE A 74 12.29 -0.21 -7.63
C ILE A 74 12.04 -1.72 -7.78
N LEU A 75 12.59 -2.54 -6.87
CA LEU A 75 12.37 -3.99 -6.89
C LEU A 75 10.90 -4.37 -6.68
N ILE A 76 10.17 -3.65 -5.82
CA ILE A 76 8.73 -3.84 -5.65
C ILE A 76 8.01 -3.56 -6.98
N VAL A 77 8.33 -2.45 -7.65
CA VAL A 77 7.72 -2.12 -8.95
C VAL A 77 7.99 -3.21 -9.98
N ILE A 78 9.23 -3.69 -10.08
CA ILE A 78 9.58 -4.80 -10.99
C ILE A 78 8.77 -6.05 -10.65
N GLY A 79 8.67 -6.41 -9.36
CA GLY A 79 7.88 -7.56 -8.91
C GLY A 79 6.40 -7.43 -9.29
N VAL A 80 5.80 -6.25 -9.12
CA VAL A 80 4.41 -5.99 -9.54
C VAL A 80 4.25 -6.12 -11.05
N ILE A 81 5.18 -5.59 -11.84
CA ILE A 81 5.14 -5.71 -13.31
C ILE A 81 5.21 -7.19 -13.72
N LEU A 82 6.11 -7.96 -13.12
CA LEU A 82 6.23 -9.39 -13.40
C LEU A 82 4.94 -10.14 -13.05
N VAL A 83 4.37 -9.91 -11.87
CA VAL A 83 3.10 -10.54 -11.48
C VAL A 83 1.97 -10.11 -12.43
N ASN A 84 1.87 -8.83 -12.79
CA ASN A 84 0.83 -8.36 -13.69
C ASN A 84 0.96 -8.96 -15.10
N THR A 85 2.20 -9.16 -15.58
CA THR A 85 2.48 -9.69 -16.93
C THR A 85 2.31 -11.21 -17.01
N TYR A 86 2.67 -11.95 -15.96
CA TYR A 86 2.76 -13.42 -15.99
C TYR A 86 1.73 -14.14 -15.11
N ALA A 87 0.92 -13.44 -14.30
CA ALA A 87 -0.11 -14.11 -13.50
C ALA A 87 -1.27 -14.68 -14.32
N VAL A 88 -1.34 -14.37 -15.62
CA VAL A 88 -2.26 -15.01 -16.57
C VAL A 88 -1.45 -15.95 -17.45
N THR A 89 -1.09 -17.11 -16.91
CA THR A 89 -0.81 -18.29 -17.72
C THR A 89 -1.95 -19.25 -17.42
N ASP A 90 -2.69 -19.59 -18.48
CA ASP A 90 -3.82 -20.53 -18.48
C ASP A 90 -3.53 -21.83 -17.72
#